data_AF-A0A8D0H1X8-F1
#
_entry.id   AF-A0A8D0H1X8-F1
#
_cell.length_a   1.000
_cell.length_b   1.000
_cell.length_c   1.000
_cell.angle_alpha   90.00
_cell.angle_beta   90.00
_cell.angle_gamma   90.00
#
_symmetry.space_group_name_H-M   'P 1'
#
loop_
_entity.id
_entity.type
_entity.pdbx_description
1 polymer ?
#
loop_
_entity_poly.entity_id
_entity_poly.type
_entity_poly.pdbx_seq_one_letter_code
_entity_poly.pdbx_strand_id
1 'polypeptide(L)'
;MEVAPPGPPGFPEGEGLAARFLRLELEQSLRLRELSFPEPISYVYNPLEYAWEPHRDYVTRYVTGPKEVLFLGMNPGPFGMAQTGVPFGEVQLVRDWLGVRGQVWRPAREHPKRPIRGLECPQTEVSGARFWGFFRGACAGPEAFFRRCFVHNHCPLLFVSQTGRNLTPADLPAAQRESLLRVCDEALGQAVGLLGVALVIGVGRFAEQRARKALAAADLPIRVEGLMHPSPRNPKANKGWDDIARARLEELGVMALLRD
;
A
#
# COMPACT_ATOMS: atom_id res chain seq x y z
N MET A 1 -0.84 -3.22 31.88
CA MET A 1 0.50 -2.63 31.69
C MET A 1 0.57 -2.19 30.24
N GLU A 2 0.46 -0.89 29.96
CA GLU A 2 0.59 -0.38 28.59
C GLU A 2 2.04 -0.56 28.16
N VAL A 3 2.28 -1.53 27.28
CA VAL A 3 3.59 -1.73 26.65
C VAL A 3 3.77 -0.58 25.68
N ALA A 4 4.80 0.23 25.90
CA ALA A 4 5.16 1.31 24.99
C ALA A 4 5.34 0.74 23.57
N PRO A 5 4.89 1.46 22.53
CA PRO A 5 5.11 1.00 21.16
C PRO A 5 6.62 0.80 20.94
N PRO A 6 7.03 -0.23 20.18
CA PRO A 6 8.43 -0.40 19.86
C PRO A 6 8.94 0.86 19.17
N GLY A 7 10.21 1.19 19.42
CA GLY A 7 10.92 2.19 18.62
C GLY A 7 10.88 1.83 17.13
N PRO A 8 11.29 2.77 16.25
CA PRO A 8 11.26 2.51 14.82
C PRO A 8 12.04 1.23 14.48
N PRO A 9 11.57 0.43 13.53
CA PRO A 9 12.24 -0.80 13.15
C PRO A 9 13.67 -0.53 12.67
N GLY A 10 14.59 -1.43 13.05
CA GLY A 10 15.96 -1.40 12.55
C GLY A 10 16.03 -1.78 11.08
N PHE A 11 17.09 -1.34 10.39
CA PHE A 11 17.34 -1.75 9.01
C PHE A 11 17.55 -3.26 8.93
N PRO A 12 16.86 -3.96 8.01
CA PRO A 12 17.06 -5.40 7.84
C PRO A 12 18.49 -5.68 7.38
N GLU A 13 19.06 -6.79 7.83
CA GLU A 13 20.36 -7.30 7.41
C GLU A 13 20.26 -8.06 6.07
N GLY A 14 21.35 -8.12 5.29
CA GLY A 14 21.44 -8.91 4.04
C GLY A 14 21.22 -8.12 2.74
N GLU A 15 21.63 -8.68 1.59
CA GLU A 15 21.63 -7.98 0.30
C GLU A 15 20.49 -8.40 -0.66
N GLY A 16 19.62 -9.31 -0.23
CA GLY A 16 18.50 -9.80 -1.02
C GLY A 16 17.50 -8.70 -1.40
N LEU A 17 16.76 -8.93 -2.50
CA LEU A 17 15.83 -7.95 -3.05
C LEU A 17 14.79 -7.44 -2.03
N ALA A 18 14.19 -8.34 -1.25
CA ALA A 18 13.26 -7.98 -0.18
C ALA A 18 13.91 -7.09 0.90
N ALA A 19 15.12 -7.41 1.34
CA ALA A 19 15.84 -6.62 2.34
C ALA A 19 16.13 -5.21 1.80
N ARG A 20 16.59 -5.09 0.55
CA ARG A 20 16.81 -3.80 -0.11
C ARG A 20 15.53 -2.99 -0.25
N PHE A 21 14.41 -3.63 -0.59
CA PHE A 21 13.10 -2.97 -0.70
C PHE A 21 12.65 -2.41 0.66
N LEU A 22 12.73 -3.22 1.71
CA LEU A 22 12.43 -2.81 3.08
C LEU A 22 13.33 -1.64 3.54
N ARG A 23 14.61 -1.59 3.14
CA ARG A 23 15.47 -0.43 3.45
C ARG A 23 14.95 0.87 2.81
N LEU A 24 14.51 0.82 1.55
CA LEU A 24 13.90 1.98 0.89
C LEU A 24 12.65 2.47 1.63
N GLU A 25 11.81 1.56 2.12
CA GLU A 25 10.62 1.91 2.91
C GLU A 25 10.97 2.52 4.28
N LEU A 26 12.05 2.07 4.91
CA LEU A 26 12.56 2.67 6.14
C LEU A 26 13.16 4.06 5.90
N GLU A 27 13.94 4.23 4.83
CA GLU A 27 14.47 5.54 4.41
C GLU A 27 13.33 6.53 4.10
N GLN A 28 12.31 6.09 3.37
CA GLN A 28 11.10 6.87 3.13
C GLN A 28 10.43 7.25 4.45
N SER A 29 10.22 6.29 5.36
CA SER A 29 9.58 6.54 6.65
C SER A 29 10.37 7.54 7.50
N LEU A 30 11.70 7.45 7.53
CA LEU A 30 12.56 8.41 8.22
C LEU A 30 12.38 9.83 7.67
N ARG A 31 12.40 9.99 6.34
CA ARG A 31 12.19 11.30 5.70
C ARG A 31 10.79 11.86 5.94
N LEU A 32 9.79 10.99 6.04
CA LEU A 32 8.41 11.39 6.32
C LEU A 32 8.20 11.85 7.76
N ARG A 33 8.98 11.36 8.73
CA ARG A 33 8.93 11.81 10.13
C ARG A 33 9.33 13.27 10.30
N GLU A 34 10.20 13.77 9.44
CA GLU A 34 10.66 15.16 9.46
C GLU A 34 9.58 16.14 8.97
N LEU A 35 8.48 15.65 8.38
CA LEU A 35 7.39 16.48 7.92
C LEU A 35 6.41 16.81 9.06
N SER A 36 5.98 18.06 9.12
CA SER A 36 4.95 18.53 10.03
C SER A 36 3.62 18.73 9.30
N PHE A 37 2.53 18.23 9.88
CA PHE A 37 1.18 18.30 9.31
C PHE A 37 0.27 19.14 10.22
N PRO A 38 -0.03 20.40 9.86
CA PRO A 38 -0.95 21.24 10.62
C PRO A 38 -2.40 20.84 10.33
N GLU A 39 -3.35 21.61 10.86
CA GLU A 39 -4.76 21.45 10.56
C GLU A 39 -5.03 21.39 9.04
N PRO A 40 -6.01 20.55 8.59
CA PRO A 40 -6.99 19.81 9.40
C PRO A 40 -6.51 18.44 9.94
N ILE A 41 -5.22 18.13 9.83
CA ILE A 41 -4.64 16.87 10.30
C ILE A 41 -4.48 16.95 11.82
N SER A 42 -4.96 15.93 12.54
CA SER A 42 -4.80 15.84 14.00
C SER A 42 -4.08 14.57 14.44
N TYR A 43 -4.13 13.51 13.63
CA TYR A 43 -3.41 12.27 13.84
C TYR A 43 -2.79 11.80 12.52
N VAL A 44 -1.57 11.28 12.61
CA VAL A 44 -0.83 10.68 11.50
C VAL A 44 -0.43 9.28 11.94
N TYR A 45 -0.83 8.27 11.18
CA TYR A 45 -0.45 6.88 11.45
C TYR A 45 0.51 6.42 10.36
N ASN A 46 1.62 5.80 10.77
CA ASN A 46 2.55 5.10 9.87
C ASN A 46 2.54 3.58 10.18
N PRO A 47 1.78 2.75 9.44
CA PRO A 47 1.76 1.31 9.63
C PRO A 47 3.11 0.64 9.36
N LEU A 48 4.02 1.28 8.62
CA LEU A 48 5.39 0.77 8.45
C LEU A 48 6.23 0.87 9.73
N GLU A 49 5.71 1.48 10.80
CA GLU A 49 6.33 1.51 12.12
C GLU A 49 5.65 0.51 13.06
N TYR A 50 4.35 0.71 13.34
CA TYR A 50 3.66 -0.10 14.35
C TYR A 50 3.17 -1.45 13.83
N ALA A 51 3.03 -1.63 12.51
CA ALA A 51 2.67 -2.90 11.87
C ALA A 51 3.84 -3.45 11.03
N TRP A 52 5.08 -3.15 11.45
CA TRP A 52 6.29 -3.56 10.72
C TRP A 52 6.44 -5.06 10.58
N GLU A 53 6.15 -5.84 11.62
CA GLU A 53 6.31 -7.30 11.57
C GLU A 53 5.49 -7.96 10.45
N PRO A 54 4.16 -7.77 10.36
CA PRO A 54 3.39 -8.33 9.25
C PRO A 54 3.75 -7.70 7.91
N HIS A 55 4.13 -6.43 7.86
CA HIS A 55 4.60 -5.81 6.62
C HIS A 55 5.91 -6.45 6.11
N ARG A 56 6.88 -6.67 7.01
CA ARG A 56 8.13 -7.37 6.71
C ARG A 56 7.88 -8.81 6.27
N ASP A 57 6.95 -9.53 6.92
CA ASP A 57 6.57 -10.88 6.51
C ASP A 57 5.98 -10.87 5.08
N TYR A 58 5.07 -9.94 4.78
CA TYR A 58 4.52 -9.72 3.43
C TYR A 58 5.61 -9.50 2.37
N VAL A 59 6.54 -8.56 2.62
CA VAL A 59 7.61 -8.25 1.66
C VAL A 59 8.58 -9.43 1.52
N THR A 60 9.01 -10.05 2.62
CA THR A 60 9.98 -11.16 2.60
C THR A 60 9.40 -12.39 1.90
N ARG A 61 8.11 -12.67 2.11
CA ARG A 61 7.40 -13.78 1.48
C ARG A 61 7.24 -13.60 -0.02
N TYR A 62 6.94 -12.38 -0.47
CA TYR A 62 6.47 -12.15 -1.83
C TYR A 62 7.45 -11.39 -2.74
N VAL A 63 8.49 -10.76 -2.21
CA VAL A 63 9.60 -10.15 -2.97
C VAL A 63 10.79 -11.11 -3.04
N THR A 64 10.56 -12.28 -3.63
CA THR A 64 11.57 -13.33 -3.84
C THR A 64 12.40 -13.17 -5.12
N GLY A 65 11.99 -12.23 -5.98
CA GLY A 65 12.64 -11.91 -7.25
C GLY A 65 11.99 -10.69 -7.92
N PRO A 66 12.52 -10.25 -9.08
CA PRO A 66 12.00 -9.10 -9.82
C PRO A 66 10.50 -9.21 -10.12
N LYS A 67 9.84 -8.07 -10.31
CA LYS A 67 8.40 -7.97 -10.56
C LYS A 67 8.19 -7.29 -11.89
N GLU A 68 7.36 -7.87 -12.75
CA GLU A 68 6.99 -7.26 -14.03
C GLU A 68 5.93 -6.17 -13.86
N VAL A 69 4.97 -6.40 -12.94
CA VAL A 69 3.82 -5.53 -12.71
C VAL A 69 3.78 -5.04 -11.27
N LEU A 70 3.66 -3.72 -11.05
CA LEU A 70 3.39 -3.13 -9.75
C LEU A 70 1.98 -2.53 -9.73
N PHE A 71 1.10 -3.06 -8.88
CA PHE A 71 -0.15 -2.39 -8.54
C PHE A 71 0.11 -1.34 -7.47
N LEU A 72 -0.24 -0.09 -7.76
CA LEU A 72 0.02 1.05 -6.89
C LEU A 72 -1.28 1.64 -6.35
N GLY A 73 -1.47 1.59 -5.04
CA GLY A 73 -2.51 2.32 -4.34
C GLY A 73 -2.06 3.73 -3.93
N MET A 74 -2.99 4.53 -3.41
CA MET A 74 -2.70 5.89 -2.95
C MET A 74 -2.03 5.90 -1.57
N ASN A 75 -2.75 5.45 -0.55
CA ASN A 75 -2.31 5.39 0.83
C ASN A 75 -3.19 4.41 1.63
N PRO A 76 -2.81 4.00 2.86
CA PRO A 76 -3.60 3.08 3.66
C PRO A 76 -5.05 3.53 3.86
N GLY A 77 -5.97 2.56 3.82
CA GLY A 77 -7.29 2.72 4.41
C GLY A 77 -7.29 2.35 5.90
N PRO A 78 -8.26 2.86 6.68
CA PRO A 78 -8.26 2.76 8.14
C PRO A 78 -8.53 1.35 8.69
N PHE A 79 -9.08 0.45 7.87
CA PHE A 79 -9.45 -0.91 8.29
C PHE A 79 -8.67 -2.00 7.53
N GLY A 80 -7.82 -1.62 6.57
CA GLY A 80 -6.94 -2.53 5.84
C GLY A 80 -5.49 -2.33 6.23
N MET A 81 -4.68 -1.67 5.38
CA MET A 81 -3.24 -1.51 5.63
C MET A 81 -2.90 -0.84 6.96
N ALA A 82 -3.73 0.09 7.46
CA ALA A 82 -3.51 0.68 8.78
C ALA A 82 -3.66 -0.33 9.94
N GLN A 83 -4.34 -1.45 9.71
CA GLN A 83 -4.48 -2.53 10.69
C GLN A 83 -3.45 -3.64 10.46
N THR A 84 -3.09 -3.90 9.20
CA THR A 84 -2.38 -5.13 8.81
C THR A 84 -0.95 -4.90 8.34
N GLY A 85 -0.55 -3.68 8.01
CA GLY A 85 0.71 -3.38 7.34
C GLY A 85 0.74 -3.77 5.85
N VAL A 86 -0.29 -4.43 5.31
CA VAL A 86 -0.31 -4.90 3.92
C VAL A 86 -1.13 -3.97 3.03
N PRO A 87 -0.64 -3.55 1.84
CA PRO A 87 -1.41 -2.76 0.87
C PRO A 87 -2.75 -3.42 0.52
N PHE A 88 -3.83 -2.63 0.47
CA PHE A 88 -5.20 -3.15 0.33
C PHE A 88 -5.55 -4.26 1.34
N GLY A 89 -4.87 -4.30 2.48
CA GLY A 89 -4.81 -5.47 3.35
C GLY A 89 -6.04 -5.64 4.24
N GLU A 90 -7.16 -6.05 3.65
CA GLU A 90 -8.32 -6.54 4.42
C GLU A 90 -7.91 -7.75 5.27
N VAL A 91 -8.32 -7.73 6.54
CA VAL A 91 -7.78 -8.59 7.60
C VAL A 91 -7.89 -10.08 7.28
N GLN A 92 -9.07 -10.55 6.84
CA GLN A 92 -9.27 -11.98 6.60
C GLN A 92 -8.43 -12.46 5.41
N LEU A 93 -8.40 -11.71 4.31
CA LEU A 93 -7.59 -12.07 3.15
C LEU A 93 -6.08 -12.00 3.44
N VAL A 94 -5.64 -11.05 4.25
CA VAL A 94 -4.23 -10.97 4.68
C VAL A 94 -3.84 -12.19 5.52
N ARG A 95 -4.66 -12.55 6.50
CA ARG A 95 -4.36 -13.66 7.41
C ARG A 95 -4.52 -15.03 6.74
N ASP A 96 -5.64 -15.23 6.05
CA ASP A 96 -6.10 -16.57 5.65
C ASP A 96 -5.69 -16.92 4.21
N TRP A 97 -5.52 -15.93 3.32
CA TRP A 97 -5.10 -16.18 1.93
C TRP A 97 -3.66 -15.78 1.68
N LEU A 98 -3.24 -14.58 2.09
CA LEU A 98 -1.83 -14.15 1.97
C LEU A 98 -0.92 -14.81 3.03
N GLY A 99 -1.50 -15.41 4.08
CA GLY A 99 -0.74 -16.12 5.11
C GLY A 99 0.21 -15.22 5.91
N VAL A 100 -0.02 -13.91 5.92
CA VAL A 100 0.84 -12.93 6.57
C VAL A 100 0.60 -12.91 8.07
N ARG A 101 1.68 -12.89 8.86
CA ARG A 101 1.65 -12.94 10.32
C ARG A 101 2.61 -11.91 10.92
N GLY A 102 2.34 -11.53 12.16
CA GLY A 102 3.21 -10.66 12.94
C GLY A 102 2.43 -9.87 13.99
N GLN A 103 3.15 -9.32 14.97
CA GLN A 103 2.55 -8.43 15.95
C GLN A 103 2.26 -7.07 15.34
N VAL A 104 1.09 -6.51 15.68
CA VAL A 104 0.74 -5.13 15.39
C VAL A 104 0.66 -4.36 16.70
N TRP A 105 1.39 -3.26 16.76
CA TRP A 105 1.42 -2.33 17.88
C TRP A 105 0.49 -1.14 17.63
N ARG A 106 0.30 -0.30 18.64
CA ARG A 106 -0.50 0.93 18.50
C ARG A 106 0.38 2.11 18.09
N PRO A 107 -0.14 3.06 17.29
CA PRO A 107 0.54 4.31 17.05
C PRO A 107 0.66 5.11 18.36
N ALA A 108 1.68 5.97 18.47
CA ALA A 108 1.95 6.76 19.68
C ALA A 108 0.77 7.65 20.11
N ARG A 109 -0.01 8.14 19.14
CA ARG A 109 -1.27 8.86 19.37
C ARG A 109 -2.35 8.23 18.52
N GLU A 110 -3.44 7.82 19.15
CA GLU A 110 -4.56 7.15 18.50
C GLU A 110 -5.84 7.96 18.67
N HIS A 111 -6.56 8.18 17.58
CA HIS A 111 -7.90 8.75 17.63
C HIS A 111 -8.90 7.68 18.11
N PRO A 112 -9.78 7.94 19.10
CA PRO A 112 -10.68 6.92 19.67
C PRO A 112 -11.61 6.21 18.66
N LYS A 113 -12.04 6.91 17.61
CA LYS A 113 -12.84 6.34 16.49
C LYS A 113 -12.02 5.60 15.42
N ARG A 114 -10.70 5.57 15.52
CA ARG A 114 -9.78 4.90 14.59
C ARG A 114 -8.75 4.07 15.36
N PRO A 115 -9.20 3.09 16.16
CA PRO A 115 -8.28 2.27 16.91
C PRO A 115 -7.53 1.29 16.02
N ILE A 116 -6.26 1.02 16.34
CA ILE A 116 -5.49 -0.06 15.74
C ILE A 116 -5.67 -1.33 16.57
N ARG A 117 -6.29 -2.33 15.94
CA ARG A 117 -6.59 -3.65 16.51
C ARG A 117 -5.84 -4.78 15.82
N GLY A 118 -4.96 -4.45 14.86
CA GLY A 118 -4.12 -5.45 14.20
C GLY A 118 -4.91 -6.42 13.34
N LEU A 119 -4.39 -7.66 13.26
CA LEU A 119 -5.01 -8.79 12.55
C LEU A 119 -6.29 -9.33 13.24
N GLU A 120 -6.73 -8.71 14.33
CA GLU A 120 -7.99 -8.98 15.03
C GLU A 120 -9.05 -7.90 14.79
N CYS A 121 -8.76 -6.91 13.92
CA CYS A 121 -9.71 -5.87 13.60
C CYS A 121 -10.99 -6.46 12.98
N PRO A 122 -12.18 -6.22 13.59
CA PRO A 122 -13.42 -6.84 13.13
C PRO A 122 -14.04 -6.14 11.91
N GLN A 123 -13.52 -4.97 11.53
CA GLN A 123 -14.04 -4.20 10.39
C GLN A 123 -13.45 -4.68 9.07
N THR A 124 -14.30 -4.92 8.09
CA THR A 124 -13.87 -5.21 6.72
C THR A 124 -13.54 -3.92 5.96
N GLU A 125 -12.35 -3.86 5.37
CA GLU A 125 -12.02 -2.85 4.36
C GLU A 125 -12.52 -3.29 2.98
N VAL A 126 -13.68 -2.77 2.55
CA VAL A 126 -14.34 -3.15 1.28
C VAL A 126 -13.42 -3.04 0.04
N SER A 127 -12.55 -2.03 0.00
CA SER A 127 -11.59 -1.88 -1.11
C SER A 127 -10.57 -3.01 -1.14
N GLY A 128 -10.04 -3.40 0.02
CA GLY A 128 -9.14 -4.53 0.15
C GLY A 128 -9.82 -5.87 -0.12
N ALA A 129 -11.03 -6.05 0.42
CA ALA A 129 -11.85 -7.24 0.20
C ALA A 129 -12.07 -7.52 -1.30
N ARG A 130 -12.42 -6.49 -2.07
CA ARG A 130 -12.60 -6.59 -3.52
C ARG A 130 -11.28 -6.85 -4.24
N PHE A 131 -10.24 -6.08 -3.91
CA PHE A 131 -8.94 -6.19 -4.58
C PHE A 131 -8.34 -7.59 -4.43
N TRP A 132 -8.15 -8.05 -3.19
CA TRP A 132 -7.57 -9.37 -2.94
C TRP A 132 -8.56 -10.51 -3.22
N GLY A 133 -9.87 -10.27 -3.05
CA GLY A 133 -10.91 -11.24 -3.40
C GLY A 133 -10.91 -11.59 -4.89
N PHE A 134 -10.70 -10.58 -5.75
CA PHE A 134 -10.54 -10.77 -7.19
C PHE A 134 -9.32 -11.65 -7.51
N PHE A 135 -8.15 -11.33 -6.98
CA PHE A 135 -6.94 -12.12 -7.25
C PHE A 135 -6.98 -13.52 -6.64
N ARG A 136 -7.64 -13.69 -5.49
CA ARG A 136 -7.95 -15.02 -4.92
C ARG A 136 -8.79 -15.86 -5.88
N GLY A 137 -9.76 -15.26 -6.57
CA GLY A 137 -10.57 -15.96 -7.57
C GLY A 137 -9.87 -16.15 -8.92
N ALA A 138 -8.87 -15.32 -9.25
CA ALA A 138 -8.17 -15.36 -10.53
C ALA A 138 -6.90 -16.22 -10.53
N CYS A 139 -6.33 -16.50 -9.35
CA CYS A 139 -5.04 -17.18 -9.20
C CYS A 139 -5.20 -18.48 -8.40
N ALA A 140 -4.37 -19.50 -8.68
CA ALA A 140 -4.36 -20.75 -7.92
C ALA A 140 -3.95 -20.56 -6.44
N GLY A 141 -3.17 -19.53 -6.16
CA GLY A 141 -2.68 -19.13 -4.84
C GLY A 141 -1.98 -17.78 -4.91
N PRO A 142 -1.61 -17.19 -3.76
CA PRO A 142 -0.92 -15.90 -3.75
C PRO A 142 0.43 -15.98 -4.48
N GLU A 143 1.14 -17.11 -4.43
CA GLU A 143 2.44 -17.29 -5.11
C GLU A 143 2.33 -17.11 -6.63
N ALA A 144 1.22 -17.51 -7.24
CA ALA A 144 0.98 -17.31 -8.67
C ALA A 144 0.88 -15.82 -9.02
N PHE A 145 0.15 -15.05 -8.21
CA PHE A 145 0.10 -13.59 -8.36
C PHE A 145 1.49 -12.96 -8.15
N PHE A 146 2.14 -13.29 -7.04
CA PHE A 146 3.39 -12.64 -6.65
C PHE A 146 4.61 -13.07 -7.46
N ARG A 147 4.51 -14.11 -8.29
CA ARG A 147 5.59 -14.51 -9.19
C ARG A 147 6.01 -13.36 -10.10
N ARG A 148 5.03 -12.65 -10.67
CA ARG A 148 5.26 -11.53 -11.61
C ARG A 148 4.72 -10.19 -11.12
N CYS A 149 3.78 -10.19 -10.17
CA CYS A 149 3.14 -8.97 -9.69
C CYS A 149 3.56 -8.62 -8.26
N PHE A 150 3.43 -7.35 -7.89
CA PHE A 150 3.51 -6.91 -6.50
C PHE A 150 2.55 -5.75 -6.24
N VAL A 151 2.26 -5.47 -4.96
CA VAL A 151 1.34 -4.41 -4.57
C VAL A 151 2.01 -3.51 -3.54
N HIS A 152 1.90 -2.21 -3.75
CA HIS A 152 2.47 -1.19 -2.87
C HIS A 152 1.57 0.06 -2.84
N ASN A 153 1.78 0.94 -1.86
CA ASN A 153 1.10 2.25 -1.80
C ASN A 153 2.11 3.35 -2.09
N HIS A 154 1.70 4.40 -2.79
CA HIS A 154 2.56 5.56 -3.03
C HIS A 154 2.99 6.24 -1.73
N CYS A 155 2.04 6.44 -0.81
CA CYS A 155 2.28 7.03 0.51
C CYS A 155 1.93 6.02 1.60
N PRO A 156 2.82 5.75 2.57
CA PRO A 156 2.51 4.84 3.67
C PRO A 156 1.66 5.49 4.77
N LEU A 157 1.45 6.82 4.76
CA LEU A 157 0.78 7.51 5.86
C LEU A 157 -0.75 7.52 5.74
N LEU A 158 -1.41 7.39 6.88
CA LEU A 158 -2.83 7.65 7.05
C LEU A 158 -3.04 8.93 7.86
N PHE A 159 -3.86 9.85 7.33
CA PHE A 159 -4.18 11.11 7.97
C PHE A 159 -5.61 11.10 8.51
N VAL A 160 -5.78 11.54 9.76
CA VAL A 160 -7.08 11.58 10.44
C VAL A 160 -7.32 12.95 11.05
N SER A 161 -8.51 13.51 10.83
CA SER A 161 -8.93 14.77 11.45
C SER A 161 -9.29 14.60 12.92
N GLN A 162 -9.49 15.70 13.63
CA GLN A 162 -9.96 15.71 15.02
C GLN A 162 -11.28 14.96 15.24
N THR A 163 -12.14 14.88 14.22
CA THR A 163 -13.43 14.17 14.29
C THR A 163 -13.33 12.67 13.99
N GLY A 164 -12.13 12.19 13.62
CA GLY A 164 -11.89 10.81 13.19
C GLY A 164 -12.11 10.60 11.69
N ARG A 165 -12.34 11.65 10.91
CA ARG A 165 -12.54 11.55 9.45
C ARG A 165 -11.20 11.23 8.78
N ASN A 166 -11.22 10.29 7.84
CA ASN A 166 -10.08 10.01 6.98
C ASN A 166 -9.81 11.19 6.05
N LEU A 167 -8.57 11.65 6.00
CA LEU A 167 -8.09 12.66 5.07
C LEU A 167 -7.19 11.99 4.03
N THR A 168 -7.38 12.35 2.77
CA THR A 168 -6.54 11.92 1.64
C THR A 168 -5.43 12.96 1.42
N PRO A 169 -4.35 12.61 0.68
CA PRO A 169 -3.35 13.60 0.28
C PRO A 169 -3.94 14.87 -0.35
N ALA A 170 -5.07 14.78 -1.06
CA ALA A 170 -5.73 15.95 -1.65
C ALA A 170 -6.32 16.93 -0.61
N ASP A 171 -6.67 16.45 0.58
CA ASP A 171 -7.20 17.24 1.69
C ASP A 171 -6.11 17.99 2.49
N LEU A 172 -4.83 17.70 2.23
CA LEU A 172 -3.70 18.37 2.88
C LEU A 172 -3.51 19.80 2.34
N PRO A 173 -3.04 20.75 3.17
CA PRO A 173 -2.61 22.05 2.70
C PRO A 173 -1.49 21.91 1.65
N ALA A 174 -1.44 22.83 0.68
CA ALA A 174 -0.65 22.67 -0.53
C ALA A 174 0.84 22.41 -0.26
N ALA A 175 1.48 23.18 0.62
CA ALA A 175 2.90 23.05 0.94
C ALA A 175 3.25 21.68 1.55
N GLN A 176 2.43 21.19 2.49
CA GLN A 176 2.61 19.88 3.11
C GLN A 176 2.34 18.75 2.12
N ARG A 177 1.31 18.89 1.28
CA ARG A 177 1.02 17.94 0.21
C ARG A 177 2.20 17.84 -0.77
N GLU A 178 2.78 18.96 -1.19
CA GLU A 178 3.92 18.96 -2.10
C GLU A 178 5.16 18.31 -1.49
N SER A 179 5.46 18.64 -0.22
CA SER A 179 6.58 18.06 0.52
C SER A 179 6.42 16.55 0.70
N LEU A 180 5.23 16.10 1.08
CA LEU A 180 4.86 14.70 1.21
C LEU A 180 5.04 13.96 -0.11
N LEU A 181 4.41 14.45 -1.17
CA LEU A 181 4.39 13.76 -2.46
C LEU A 181 5.78 13.74 -3.10
N ARG A 182 6.65 14.71 -2.83
CA ARG A 182 8.04 14.68 -3.30
C ARG A 182 8.80 13.50 -2.69
N VAL A 183 8.72 13.30 -1.37
CA VAL A 183 9.37 12.16 -0.69
C VAL A 183 8.83 10.84 -1.23
N CYS A 184 7.50 10.74 -1.40
CA CYS A 184 6.87 9.53 -1.92
C CYS A 184 7.19 9.24 -3.39
N ASP A 185 7.33 10.26 -4.23
CA ASP A 185 7.71 10.09 -5.64
C ASP A 185 9.13 9.55 -5.80
N GLU A 186 10.06 10.12 -5.05
CA GLU A 186 11.47 9.68 -5.07
C GLU A 186 11.57 8.22 -4.62
N ALA A 187 10.87 7.85 -3.53
CA ALA A 187 10.80 6.47 -3.05
C ALA A 187 10.15 5.52 -4.07
N LEU A 188 9.09 5.95 -4.76
CA LEU A 188 8.46 5.16 -5.82
C LEU A 188 9.43 4.88 -6.97
N GLY A 189 10.19 5.88 -7.41
CA GLY A 189 11.21 5.70 -8.46
C GLY A 189 12.26 4.67 -8.07
N GLN A 190 12.77 4.74 -6.84
CA GLN A 190 13.73 3.77 -6.29
C GLN A 190 13.12 2.36 -6.21
N ALA A 191 11.89 2.24 -5.73
CA ALA A 191 11.19 0.96 -5.60
C ALA A 191 10.95 0.30 -6.96
N VAL A 192 10.48 1.06 -7.95
CA VAL A 192 10.24 0.58 -9.32
C VAL A 192 11.54 0.13 -9.99
N GLY A 193 12.60 0.93 -9.87
CA GLY A 193 13.92 0.58 -10.40
C GLY A 193 14.51 -0.66 -9.72
N LEU A 194 14.39 -0.76 -8.39
CA LEU A 194 14.88 -1.91 -7.62
C LEU A 194 14.15 -3.21 -8.00
N LEU A 195 12.82 -3.17 -8.12
CA LEU A 195 12.01 -4.34 -8.43
C LEU A 195 12.09 -4.76 -9.91
N GLY A 196 12.64 -3.92 -10.80
CA GLY A 196 12.72 -4.21 -12.24
C GLY A 196 11.37 -4.18 -12.94
N VAL A 197 10.46 -3.30 -12.48
CA VAL A 197 9.07 -3.22 -12.97
C VAL A 197 9.00 -2.65 -14.37
N ALA A 198 8.24 -3.31 -15.25
CA ALA A 198 7.98 -2.86 -16.62
C ALA A 198 6.62 -2.15 -16.78
N LEU A 199 5.65 -2.48 -15.92
CA LEU A 199 4.30 -1.91 -15.92
C LEU A 199 3.87 -1.51 -14.50
N VAL A 200 3.53 -0.25 -14.31
CA VAL A 200 2.84 0.22 -13.10
C VAL A 200 1.35 0.40 -13.40
N ILE A 201 0.50 -0.22 -12.57
CA ILE A 201 -0.95 -0.09 -12.65
C ILE A 201 -1.43 0.71 -11.45
N GLY A 202 -1.78 1.98 -11.68
CA GLY A 202 -2.38 2.83 -10.67
C GLY A 202 -3.81 2.41 -10.37
N VAL A 203 -4.07 1.98 -9.14
CA VAL A 203 -5.42 1.63 -8.66
C VAL A 203 -6.15 2.91 -8.28
N GLY A 204 -6.87 3.46 -9.25
CA GLY A 204 -7.51 4.77 -9.18
C GLY A 204 -6.71 5.88 -9.85
N ARG A 205 -7.42 6.94 -10.26
CA ARG A 205 -6.85 8.04 -11.05
C ARG A 205 -5.70 8.77 -10.37
N PHE A 206 -5.76 8.96 -9.06
CA PHE A 206 -4.68 9.59 -8.31
C PHE A 206 -3.37 8.79 -8.46
N ALA A 207 -3.40 7.49 -8.17
CA ALA A 207 -2.22 6.65 -8.21
C ALA A 207 -1.65 6.54 -9.63
N GLU A 208 -2.52 6.40 -10.65
CA GLU A 208 -2.11 6.39 -12.06
C GLU A 208 -1.38 7.68 -12.45
N GLN A 209 -2.00 8.83 -12.20
CA GLN A 209 -1.42 10.13 -12.57
C GLN A 209 -0.15 10.43 -11.79
N ARG A 210 -0.11 10.05 -10.50
CA ARG A 210 1.07 10.28 -9.66
C ARG A 210 2.23 9.38 -10.07
N ALA A 211 2.01 8.10 -10.34
CA ALA A 211 3.03 7.22 -10.89
C ALA A 211 3.60 7.77 -12.20
N ARG A 212 2.73 8.20 -13.13
CA ARG A 212 3.17 8.79 -14.40
C ARG A 212 4.07 10.01 -14.20
N LYS A 213 3.70 10.91 -13.28
CA LYS A 213 4.51 12.08 -12.95
C LYS A 213 5.85 11.71 -12.30
N ALA A 214 5.82 10.84 -11.29
CA ALA A 214 7.00 10.45 -10.52
C ALA A 214 8.05 9.74 -11.41
N LEU A 215 7.60 8.80 -12.23
CA LEU A 215 8.49 8.00 -13.07
C LEU A 215 9.06 8.80 -14.24
N ALA A 216 8.28 9.73 -14.81
CA ALA A 216 8.80 10.68 -15.79
C ALA A 216 9.87 11.61 -15.18
N ALA A 217 9.67 12.08 -13.95
CA ALA A 217 10.65 12.92 -13.25
C ALA A 217 11.94 12.16 -12.87
N ALA A 218 11.84 10.84 -12.70
CA ALA A 218 12.97 9.95 -12.45
C ALA A 218 13.66 9.44 -13.73
N ASP A 219 13.22 9.89 -14.91
CA ASP A 219 13.70 9.42 -16.22
C ASP A 219 13.62 7.89 -16.41
N LEU A 220 12.57 7.28 -15.83
CA LEU A 220 12.31 5.85 -15.92
C LEU A 220 11.25 5.59 -17.01
N PRO A 221 11.59 4.91 -18.13
CA PRO A 221 10.68 4.66 -19.25
C PRO A 221 9.71 3.50 -18.96
N ILE A 222 8.98 3.57 -17.84
CA ILE A 222 8.06 2.53 -17.39
C ILE A 222 6.65 2.82 -17.88
N ARG A 223 5.96 1.78 -18.39
CA ARG A 223 4.56 1.92 -18.82
C ARG A 223 3.68 2.16 -17.59
N VAL A 224 2.79 3.17 -17.66
CA VAL A 224 1.84 3.48 -16.57
C VAL A 224 0.40 3.44 -17.06
N GLU A 225 -0.38 2.55 -16.47
CA GLU A 225 -1.78 2.29 -16.80
C GLU A 225 -2.69 2.44 -15.58
N GLY A 226 -3.99 2.57 -15.82
CA GLY A 226 -5.00 2.71 -14.77
C GLY A 226 -5.87 1.46 -14.60
N LEU A 227 -6.20 1.16 -13.35
CA LEU A 227 -7.29 0.27 -12.95
C LEU A 227 -8.31 1.06 -12.13
N MET A 228 -9.61 0.80 -12.33
CA MET A 228 -10.65 1.49 -11.53
C MET A 228 -10.48 1.15 -10.04
N HIS A 229 -10.57 2.14 -9.17
CA HIS A 229 -10.47 1.90 -7.72
C HIS A 229 -11.68 1.10 -7.18
N PRO A 230 -11.48 0.09 -6.32
CA PRO A 230 -12.54 -0.76 -5.76
C PRO A 230 -13.42 -0.09 -4.68
N SER A 231 -13.34 1.22 -4.50
CA SER A 231 -13.98 1.89 -3.35
C SER A 231 -15.50 1.86 -3.48
N PRO A 232 -16.25 1.59 -2.39
CA PRO A 232 -17.71 1.69 -2.42
C PRO A 232 -18.21 3.12 -2.66
N ARG A 233 -17.35 4.13 -2.51
CA ARG A 233 -17.66 5.53 -2.87
C ARG A 233 -17.82 5.73 -4.38
N ASN A 234 -17.32 4.81 -5.21
CA ASN A 234 -17.51 4.83 -6.64
C ASN A 234 -18.77 4.01 -7.02
N PRO A 235 -19.87 4.63 -7.49
CA PRO A 235 -21.09 3.90 -7.84
C PRO A 235 -20.87 2.81 -8.89
N LYS A 236 -19.92 3.00 -9.81
CA LYS A 236 -19.60 1.97 -10.83
C LYS A 236 -18.97 0.73 -10.21
N ALA A 237 -18.13 0.88 -9.18
CA ALA A 237 -17.53 -0.25 -8.48
C ALA A 237 -18.57 -1.10 -7.72
N ASN A 238 -19.73 -0.53 -7.38
CA ASN A 238 -20.81 -1.26 -6.73
C ASN A 238 -21.67 -2.06 -7.72
N LYS A 239 -21.48 -1.89 -9.04
CA LYS A 239 -22.25 -2.56 -10.11
C LYS A 239 -21.47 -3.70 -10.79
N GLY A 240 -20.40 -4.21 -10.16
CA GLY A 240 -19.53 -5.24 -10.72
C GLY A 240 -18.11 -4.75 -10.95
N TRP A 241 -17.37 -4.50 -9.87
CA TRP A 241 -15.95 -4.11 -9.98
C TRP A 241 -15.10 -5.20 -10.62
N ASP A 242 -15.33 -6.46 -10.25
CA ASP A 242 -14.55 -7.63 -10.67
C ASP A 242 -14.55 -7.81 -12.20
N ASP A 243 -15.70 -7.66 -12.86
CA ASP A 243 -15.80 -7.79 -14.33
C ASP A 243 -15.06 -6.65 -15.05
N ILE A 244 -15.18 -5.42 -14.53
CA ILE A 244 -14.47 -4.26 -15.08
C ILE A 244 -12.96 -4.42 -14.89
N ALA A 245 -12.54 -4.92 -13.73
CA ALA A 245 -11.14 -5.18 -13.44
C ALA A 245 -10.59 -6.29 -14.34
N ARG A 246 -11.33 -7.39 -14.51
CA ARG A 246 -10.97 -8.50 -15.41
C ARG A 246 -10.74 -8.02 -16.83
N ALA A 247 -11.74 -7.36 -17.43
CA ALA A 247 -11.65 -6.89 -18.81
C ALA A 247 -10.45 -5.95 -19.01
N ARG A 248 -10.20 -5.03 -18.06
CA ARG A 248 -9.04 -4.14 -18.13
C ARG A 248 -7.72 -4.89 -18.01
N LEU A 249 -7.62 -5.87 -17.12
CA LEU A 249 -6.39 -6.65 -16.95
C LEU A 249 -6.13 -7.62 -18.12
N GLU A 250 -7.17 -8.09 -18.81
CA GLU A 250 -7.05 -8.84 -20.06
C GLU A 250 -6.51 -7.95 -21.19
N GLU A 251 -7.06 -6.74 -21.35
CA GLU A 251 -6.57 -5.75 -22.33
C GLU A 251 -5.10 -5.40 -22.10
N LEU A 252 -4.67 -5.32 -20.84
CA LEU A 252 -3.28 -5.05 -20.47
C LEU A 252 -2.36 -6.28 -20.56
N GLY A 253 -2.89 -7.47 -20.88
CA GLY A 253 -2.14 -8.73 -20.93
C GLY A 253 -1.76 -9.32 -19.56
N VAL A 254 -2.20 -8.70 -18.46
CA VAL A 254 -1.82 -9.08 -17.09
C VAL A 254 -2.47 -10.40 -16.68
N MET A 255 -3.70 -10.68 -17.13
CA MET A 255 -4.38 -11.94 -16.79
C MET A 255 -3.64 -13.18 -17.32
N ALA A 256 -2.82 -13.05 -18.37
CA ALA A 256 -1.97 -14.14 -18.84
C ALA A 256 -0.83 -14.43 -17.84
N LEU A 257 -0.22 -13.39 -17.29
CA LEU A 257 0.88 -13.50 -16.31
C LEU A 257 0.48 -14.18 -14.99
N LEU A 258 -0.83 -14.22 -14.68
CA LEU A 258 -1.36 -14.79 -13.43
C LEU A 258 -1.65 -16.30 -13.54
N ARG A 259 -1.62 -16.87 -14.76
CA ARG A 259 -1.93 -18.29 -15.02
C ARG A 259 -0.69 -19.18 -15.09
N ASP A 260 0.48 -18.58 -15.29
CA ASP A 260 1.77 -19.27 -15.45
C ASP A 260 2.48 -19.53 -14.11
#